data_AF-A0A1F3GF23-F1
#
_entry.id   AF-A0A1F3GF23-F1
#
_cell.length_a   1.000
_cell.length_b   1.000
_cell.length_c   1.000
_cell.angle_alpha   90.00
_cell.angle_beta   90.00
_cell.angle_gamma   90.00
#
_symmetry.space_group_name_H-M   'P 1'
#
loop_
_entity.id
_entity.type
_entity.pdbx_description
1 polymer ?
#
loop_
_entity_poly.entity_id
_entity_poly.type
_entity_poly.pdbx_seq_one_letter_code
_entity_poly.pdbx_strand_id
1 'polypeptide(L)'
;MSDEINDVYLKVDRLFKLGLKAQIKGSELSFNRFLHVDDLVQEKKYYVLIINNKGLHFNDLSGLYVGLIKIIEQELDKIKNEIDNYEHHKMHDLTYDETFVNYELEGLGYRECKLHKIIEQIEKNKTRKINY
;
A
#
# COMPACT_ATOMS: atom_id res chain seq x y z
N MET A 1 17.89 -9.68 -5.27
CA MET A 1 16.47 -9.28 -5.32
C MET A 1 16.19 -7.85 -4.82
N SER A 2 17.17 -7.11 -4.28
CA SER A 2 16.97 -5.75 -3.73
C SER A 2 16.97 -4.60 -4.75
N ASP A 3 17.58 -4.81 -5.92
CA ASP A 3 17.95 -3.67 -6.78
C ASP A 3 16.82 -3.28 -7.74
N GLU A 4 16.05 -4.25 -8.25
CA GLU A 4 14.88 -3.99 -9.11
C GLU A 4 13.73 -3.32 -8.36
N ILE A 5 13.47 -3.74 -7.11
CA ILE A 5 12.44 -3.14 -6.26
C ILE A 5 12.79 -1.67 -5.95
N ASN A 6 14.06 -1.38 -5.64
CA ASN A 6 14.53 0.00 -5.44
C ASN A 6 14.31 0.86 -6.69
N ASP A 7 14.48 0.31 -7.89
CA ASP A 7 14.31 1.05 -9.15
C ASP A 7 12.85 1.45 -9.41
N VAL A 8 11.88 0.57 -9.12
CA VAL A 8 10.44 0.90 -9.27
C VAL A 8 10.03 2.01 -8.31
N TYR A 9 10.46 1.94 -7.05
CA TYR A 9 10.20 3.01 -6.07
C TYR A 9 10.80 4.34 -6.51
N LEU A 10 12.05 4.34 -6.98
CA LEU A 10 12.70 5.56 -7.44
C LEU A 10 12.02 6.14 -8.68
N LYS A 11 11.52 5.28 -9.60
CA LYS A 11 10.77 5.74 -10.78
C LYS A 11 9.46 6.41 -10.39
N VAL A 12 8.66 5.75 -9.53
CA VAL A 12 7.40 6.33 -9.04
C VAL A 12 7.66 7.61 -8.25
N ASP A 13 8.67 7.61 -7.38
CA ASP A 13 9.00 8.78 -6.56
C ASP A 13 9.55 9.94 -7.40
N ARG A 14 10.35 9.69 -8.44
CA ARG A 14 10.83 10.75 -9.36
C ARG A 14 9.68 11.36 -10.15
N LEU A 15 8.77 10.54 -10.66
CA LEU A 15 7.65 10.99 -11.49
C LEU A 15 6.60 11.76 -10.67
N PHE A 16 6.34 11.32 -9.44
CA PHE A 16 5.19 11.79 -8.67
C PHE A 16 5.56 12.51 -7.37
N LYS A 17 6.84 12.49 -6.97
CA LYS A 17 7.40 13.15 -5.77
C LYS A 17 6.64 12.79 -4.48
N LEU A 18 6.36 11.50 -4.30
CA LEU A 18 5.50 11.00 -3.24
C LEU A 18 6.18 11.05 -1.85
N GLY A 19 7.49 10.82 -1.78
CA GLY A 19 8.26 10.77 -0.54
C GLY A 19 7.92 9.56 0.34
N LEU A 20 7.37 8.48 -0.22
CA LEU A 20 6.79 7.36 0.54
C LEU A 20 7.79 6.28 0.96
N LYS A 21 9.04 6.33 0.48
CA LYS A 21 10.03 5.24 0.66
C LYS A 21 10.19 4.76 2.11
N ALA A 22 10.22 5.68 3.07
CA ALA A 22 10.40 5.36 4.49
C ALA A 22 9.15 4.72 5.14
N GLN A 23 7.97 5.04 4.63
CA GLN A 23 6.70 4.52 5.18
C GLN A 23 6.33 3.16 4.59
N ILE A 24 6.76 2.88 3.35
CA ILE A 24 6.50 1.59 2.71
C ILE A 24 7.29 0.45 3.38
N LYS A 25 8.48 0.74 3.91
CA LYS A 25 9.24 -0.25 4.70
C LYS A 25 8.45 -0.65 5.96
N GLY A 26 8.10 -1.94 6.03
CA GLY A 26 7.32 -2.52 7.14
C GLY A 26 5.80 -2.39 6.99
N SER A 27 5.31 -1.88 5.85
CA SER A 27 3.86 -1.84 5.53
C SER A 27 3.36 -3.08 4.78
N GLU A 28 4.28 -3.98 4.40
CA GLU A 28 4.07 -5.08 3.46
C GLU A 28 3.58 -4.67 2.06
N LEU A 29 3.50 -3.37 1.75
CA LEU A 29 3.33 -2.92 0.39
C LEU A 29 4.66 -3.06 -0.37
N SER A 30 4.57 -3.63 -1.57
CA SER A 30 5.67 -3.79 -2.51
C SER A 30 5.28 -3.25 -3.87
N PHE A 31 6.04 -2.28 -4.39
CA PHE A 31 5.90 -1.81 -5.77
C PHE A 31 6.70 -2.73 -6.68
N ASN A 32 6.00 -3.66 -7.32
CA ASN A 32 6.62 -4.76 -8.04
C ASN A 32 7.03 -4.32 -9.45
N ARG A 33 6.19 -3.53 -10.13
CA ARG A 33 6.43 -3.05 -11.49
C ARG A 33 5.75 -1.72 -11.76
N PHE A 34 6.34 -0.92 -12.63
CA PHE A 34 5.75 0.31 -13.15
C PHE A 34 5.85 0.31 -14.68
N LEU A 35 4.72 0.51 -15.35
CA LEU A 35 4.59 0.46 -16.80
C LEU A 35 3.97 1.77 -17.30
N HIS A 36 4.45 2.25 -18.44
CA HIS A 36 3.79 3.26 -19.24
C HIS A 36 3.21 2.56 -20.46
N VAL A 37 1.89 2.66 -20.63
CA VAL A 37 1.15 1.95 -21.67
C VAL A 37 0.63 2.95 -22.67
N ASP A 38 0.94 2.70 -23.94
CA ASP A 38 0.38 3.39 -25.10
C ASP A 38 -0.61 2.41 -25.78
N ASP A 39 -1.90 2.58 -25.48
CA ASP A 39 -2.95 1.77 -26.07
C ASP A 39 -3.31 2.34 -27.44
N LEU A 40 -2.76 1.71 -28.48
CA LEU A 40 -2.98 2.07 -29.88
C LEU A 40 -4.40 1.78 -30.36
N VAL A 41 -5.15 0.92 -29.67
CA VAL A 41 -6.54 0.57 -30.06
C VAL A 41 -7.51 1.61 -29.53
N GLN A 42 -7.31 2.09 -28.30
CA GLN A 42 -8.15 3.12 -27.70
C GLN A 42 -7.59 4.54 -27.84
N GLU A 43 -6.41 4.69 -28.46
CA GLU A 43 -5.66 5.94 -28.58
C GLU A 43 -5.43 6.64 -27.22
N LYS A 44 -5.08 5.86 -26.19
CA LYS A 44 -4.92 6.34 -24.81
C LYS A 44 -3.55 6.02 -24.24
N LYS A 45 -3.04 6.95 -23.44
CA LYS A 45 -1.81 6.78 -22.65
C LYS A 45 -2.14 6.74 -21.18
N TYR A 46 -1.65 5.71 -20.49
CA TYR A 46 -1.85 5.55 -19.06
C TYR A 46 -0.67 4.84 -18.40
N TYR A 47 -0.61 4.93 -17.08
CA TYR A 47 0.38 4.25 -16.26
C TYR A 47 -0.25 3.07 -15.54
N VAL A 48 0.56 2.04 -15.31
CA VAL A 48 0.19 0.89 -14.47
C VAL A 48 1.25 0.71 -13.41
N LEU A 49 0.82 0.72 -12.14
CA LEU A 49 1.65 0.37 -11.00
C LEU A 49 1.15 -0.96 -10.43
N ILE A 50 2.04 -1.96 -10.34
CA ILE A 50 1.73 -3.25 -9.73
C ILE A 50 2.15 -3.22 -8.27
N ILE A 51 1.19 -3.35 -7.35
CA ILE A 51 1.40 -3.32 -5.90
C ILE A 51 0.93 -4.63 -5.29
N ASN A 52 1.80 -5.40 -4.65
CA ASN A 52 1.43 -6.72 -4.06
C ASN A 52 0.65 -7.61 -5.05
N ASN A 53 1.01 -7.56 -6.34
CA ASN A 53 0.35 -8.23 -7.46
C ASN A 53 -1.02 -7.68 -7.91
N LYS A 54 -1.49 -6.56 -7.33
CA LYS A 54 -2.67 -5.81 -7.80
C LYS A 54 -2.25 -4.71 -8.79
N GLY A 55 -2.92 -4.61 -9.93
CA GLY A 55 -2.66 -3.56 -10.92
C GLY A 55 -3.47 -2.30 -10.67
N LEU A 56 -2.78 -1.18 -10.46
CA LEU A 56 -3.35 0.16 -10.37
C LEU A 56 -3.15 0.90 -11.70
N HIS A 57 -4.25 1.25 -12.36
CA HIS A 57 -4.26 2.04 -13.60
C HIS A 57 -4.55 3.50 -13.30
N PHE A 58 -3.80 4.41 -13.89
CA PHE A 58 -3.98 5.85 -13.67
C PHE A 58 -3.37 6.69 -14.79
N ASN A 59 -3.95 7.86 -15.04
CA ASN A 59 -3.48 8.79 -16.08
C ASN A 59 -2.70 9.96 -15.50
N ASP A 60 -2.95 10.28 -14.24
CA ASP A 60 -2.38 11.42 -13.54
C ASP A 60 -2.14 11.11 -12.07
N LEU A 61 -1.54 12.08 -11.37
CA LEU A 61 -1.22 11.97 -9.96
C LEU A 61 -2.45 11.82 -9.05
N SER A 62 -3.59 12.42 -9.42
CA SER A 62 -4.83 12.29 -8.65
C SER A 62 -5.33 10.85 -8.70
N GLY A 63 -5.36 10.25 -9.90
CA GLY A 63 -5.69 8.85 -10.11
C GLY A 63 -4.74 7.90 -9.36
N LEU A 64 -3.45 8.20 -9.35
CA LEU A 64 -2.47 7.46 -8.55
C LEU A 64 -2.81 7.50 -7.06
N TYR A 65 -3.10 8.68 -6.51
CA TYR A 65 -3.42 8.82 -5.09
C TYR A 65 -4.72 8.11 -4.70
N VAL A 66 -5.79 8.31 -5.46
CA VAL A 66 -7.08 7.65 -5.20
C VAL A 66 -6.92 6.13 -5.25
N GLY A 67 -6.19 5.64 -6.25
CA GLY A 67 -5.92 4.21 -6.40
C GLY A 67 -5.04 3.62 -5.30
N LEU A 68 -3.99 4.33 -4.88
CA LEU A 68 -3.14 3.92 -3.77
C LEU A 68 -3.94 3.83 -2.47
N ILE A 69 -4.75 4.85 -2.17
CA ILE A 69 -5.62 4.84 -0.97
C ILE A 69 -6.54 3.63 -1.00
N LYS A 70 -7.20 3.37 -2.14
CA LYS A 70 -8.09 2.22 -2.28
C LYS A 70 -7.38 0.87 -2.06
N ILE A 71 -6.14 0.73 -2.54
CA ILE A 71 -5.34 -0.47 -2.26
C ILE A 71 -5.02 -0.58 -0.77
N ILE A 72 -4.66 0.54 -0.12
CA ILE A 72 -4.36 0.57 1.31
C ILE A 72 -5.60 0.22 2.14
N GLU A 73 -6.76 0.79 1.83
CA GLU A 73 -8.04 0.47 2.49
C GLU A 73 -8.35 -1.03 2.41
N GLN A 74 -8.14 -1.65 1.24
CA GLN A 74 -8.31 -3.10 1.11
C GLN A 74 -7.31 -3.92 1.95
N GLU A 75 -6.10 -3.42 2.17
CA GLU A 75 -5.15 -4.11 3.05
C GLU A 75 -5.49 -3.88 4.54
N LEU A 76 -6.02 -2.72 4.91
CA LEU A 76 -6.54 -2.45 6.25
C LEU A 76 -7.74 -3.36 6.57
N ASP A 77 -8.65 -3.56 5.61
CA ASP A 77 -9.77 -4.49 5.77
C ASP A 77 -9.30 -5.93 6.00
N LYS A 78 -8.23 -6.37 5.33
CA LYS A 78 -7.63 -7.69 5.58
C LYS A 78 -7.03 -7.79 6.98
N ILE A 79 -6.29 -6.78 7.42
CA ILE A 79 -5.72 -6.73 8.77
C ILE A 79 -6.84 -6.85 9.81
N LYS A 80 -7.94 -6.11 9.62
CA LYS A 80 -9.09 -6.19 10.52
C LYS A 80 -9.68 -7.60 10.58
N ASN A 81 -9.88 -8.25 9.43
CA ASN A 81 -10.37 -9.63 9.39
C ASN A 81 -9.38 -10.61 10.05
N GLU A 82 -8.07 -10.40 9.91
CA GLU A 82 -7.05 -11.22 10.55
C GLU A 82 -7.06 -11.04 12.08
N ILE A 83 -7.21 -9.81 12.58
CA ILE A 83 -7.40 -9.52 14.01
C ILE A 83 -8.65 -10.22 14.54
N ASP A 84 -9.78 -10.07 13.85
CA ASP A 84 -11.05 -10.70 14.26
C ASP A 84 -10.91 -12.23 14.34
N ASN A 85 -10.15 -12.85 13.43
CA ASN A 85 -9.85 -14.28 13.47
C ASN A 85 -8.98 -14.65 14.68
N TYR A 86 -7.92 -13.90 14.97
CA TYR A 86 -7.05 -14.17 16.13
C TYR A 86 -7.81 -14.01 17.45
N GLU A 87 -8.64 -12.97 17.58
CA GLU A 87 -9.50 -12.78 18.76
C GLU A 87 -10.55 -13.89 18.89
N HIS A 88 -11.10 -14.38 17.76
CA HIS A 88 -12.00 -15.54 17.78
C HIS A 88 -11.29 -16.80 18.31
N HIS A 89 -10.10 -17.12 17.80
CA HIS A 89 -9.30 -18.24 18.29
C HIS A 89 -8.97 -18.12 19.78
N LYS A 90 -8.62 -16.91 20.24
CA LYS A 90 -8.35 -16.60 21.65
C LYS A 90 -9.55 -16.91 22.57
N MET A 91 -10.77 -16.67 22.08
CA MET A 91 -12.00 -16.88 22.86
C MET A 91 -12.54 -18.31 22.81
N HIS A 92 -12.30 -19.04 21.72
CA HIS A 92 -12.98 -20.31 21.46
C HIS A 92 -12.08 -21.55 21.53
N ASP A 93 -10.77 -21.41 21.36
CA ASP A 93 -9.86 -22.56 21.39
C ASP A 93 -9.38 -22.85 22.82
N LEU A 94 -9.60 -24.09 23.27
CA LEU A 94 -9.19 -24.56 24.60
C LEU A 94 -7.65 -24.62 24.76
N THR A 95 -6.92 -24.67 23.65
CA THR A 95 -5.46 -24.69 23.60
C THR A 95 -4.99 -23.83 22.43
N TYR A 96 -4.70 -22.56 22.68
CA TYR A 96 -4.02 -21.69 21.72
C TYR A 96 -2.68 -21.23 22.31
N ASP A 97 -1.71 -20.96 21.44
CA ASP A 97 -0.43 -20.38 21.85
C ASP A 97 -0.61 -18.86 22.02
N GLU A 98 -0.79 -18.43 23.27
CA GLU A 98 -0.97 -17.02 23.62
C GLU A 98 0.22 -16.15 23.21
N THR A 99 1.44 -16.69 23.29
CA THR A 99 2.64 -15.91 22.93
C THR A 99 2.67 -15.66 21.43
N PHE A 100 2.37 -16.68 20.63
CA PHE A 100 2.25 -16.56 19.19
C PHE A 100 1.15 -15.57 18.79
N VAL A 101 -0.05 -15.71 19.34
CA VAL A 101 -1.19 -14.82 19.01
C VAL A 101 -0.89 -13.37 19.35
N ASN A 102 -0.31 -13.09 20.52
CA ASN A 102 0.05 -11.72 20.89
C ASN A 102 1.11 -11.13 19.95
N TYR A 103 2.09 -11.93 19.53
CA TYR A 103 3.11 -11.49 18.56
C TYR A 103 2.51 -11.13 17.20
N GLU A 104 1.57 -11.95 16.71
CA GLU A 104 0.87 -11.70 15.45
C GLU A 104 0.01 -10.44 15.53
N LEU A 105 -0.75 -10.24 16.61
CA LEU A 105 -1.54 -9.03 16.83
C LEU A 105 -0.67 -7.76 16.90
N GLU A 106 0.48 -7.81 17.56
CA GLU A 106 1.44 -6.70 17.57
C GLU A 106 1.97 -6.39 16.16
N GLY A 107 2.30 -7.43 15.38
CA GLY A 107 2.74 -7.31 13.99
C GLY A 107 1.69 -6.63 13.11
N LEU A 108 0.43 -7.06 13.25
CA LEU A 108 -0.72 -6.48 12.55
C LEU A 108 -0.93 -5.01 12.91
N GLY A 109 -0.89 -4.66 14.20
CA GLY A 109 -0.99 -3.27 14.65
C GLY A 109 0.14 -2.37 14.14
N TYR A 110 1.37 -2.90 14.07
CA TYR A 110 2.50 -2.17 13.47
C TYR A 110 2.27 -1.90 11.98
N ARG A 111 1.80 -2.90 11.24
CA ARG A 111 1.52 -2.79 9.80
C ARG A 111 0.37 -1.82 9.53
N GLU A 112 -0.71 -1.89 10.32
CA GLU A 112 -1.84 -0.95 10.26
C GLU A 112 -1.39 0.50 10.44
N CYS A 113 -0.58 0.77 11.48
CA CYS A 113 -0.02 2.10 11.74
C CYS A 113 0.79 2.64 10.54
N LYS A 114 1.57 1.78 9.88
CA LYS A 114 2.35 2.14 8.69
C LYS A 114 1.46 2.52 7.52
N LEU A 115 0.41 1.75 7.27
CA LEU A 115 -0.56 2.01 6.21
C LEU A 115 -1.28 3.35 6.42
N HIS A 116 -1.70 3.67 7.65
CA HIS A 116 -2.27 4.98 7.97
C HIS A 116 -1.29 6.14 7.72
N LYS A 117 -0.02 5.99 8.11
CA LYS A 117 1.01 7.02 7.82
C LYS A 117 1.22 7.26 6.33
N ILE A 118 1.05 6.23 5.50
CA ILE A 118 1.10 6.38 4.03
C ILE A 118 -0.10 7.20 3.55
N ILE A 119 -1.31 6.92 4.03
CA ILE A 119 -2.52 7.71 3.70
C ILE A 119 -2.34 9.17 4.13
N GLU A 120 -1.92 9.43 5.36
CA GLU A 120 -1.68 10.80 5.87
C GLU A 120 -0.69 11.56 4.99
N GLN A 121 0.39 10.91 4.57
CA GLN A 121 1.39 11.51 3.70
C GLN A 121 0.82 11.81 2.30
N ILE A 122 -0.01 10.92 1.76
CA ILE A 122 -0.72 11.13 0.49
C ILE A 122 -1.65 12.36 0.60
N GLU A 123 -2.47 12.43 1.63
CA GLU A 123 -3.41 13.54 1.85
C GLU A 123 -2.67 14.87 2.02
N LYS A 124 -1.59 14.88 2.80
CA LYS A 124 -0.72 16.07 2.95
C LYS A 124 -0.16 16.56 1.61
N ASN A 125 0.22 15.63 0.73
CA ASN A 125 0.74 15.97 -0.59
C ASN A 125 -0.35 16.47 -1.55
N LYS A 126 -1.60 16.01 -1.42
CA LYS A 126 -2.74 16.57 -2.16
C LYS A 126 -2.96 18.03 -1.79
N THR A 127 -3.04 18.34 -0.49
CA THR A 127 -3.32 19.71 0.00
C THR A 127 -2.24 20.72 -0.36
N ARG A 128 -0.96 20.32 -0.33
CA ARG A 128 0.17 21.19 -0.70
C ARG A 128 0.14 21.66 -2.16
N LYS A 129 -0.55 20.94 -3.06
CA LYS A 129 -0.63 21.28 -4.48
C LYS A 129 -1.78 22.21 -4.85
N ILE A 130 -2.72 22.47 -3.92
CA ILE A 130 -3.85 23.39 -4.15
C ILE A 130 -3.44 24.85 -3.85
N ASN A 131 -2.37 25.07 -3.09
CA ASN A 131 -1.95 26.40 -2.63
C ASN A 131 -0.88 27.07 -3.53
N TYR A 132 -0.78 26.70 -4.81
CA TYR A 132 0.14 27.31 -5.78
C TYR A 132 -0.58 27.64 -7.08
#